data_AF-A0A9P9RHT2-F1
#
_entry.id   AF-A0A9P9RHT2-F1
#
_cell.length_a   1.000
_cell.length_b   1.000
_cell.length_c   1.000
_cell.angle_alpha   90.00
_cell.angle_beta   90.00
_cell.angle_gamma   90.00
#
_symmetry.space_group_name_H-M   'P 1'
#
loop_
_entity.id
_entity.type
_entity.pdbx_description
1 polymer ?
#
loop_
_entity_poly.entity_id
_entity_poly.type
_entity_poly.pdbx_seq_one_letter_code
_entity_poly.pdbx_strand_id
1 'polypeptide(L)'
;MLIRCNGVSVAVTQSLHSALQRLQTPDGSRLMWIDAICINQDDSEERSIQVTLMREIYLRAQAVIVWLGPRRTHTMAAWATMQLICTTYQEVL
;
A
#
# COMPACT_ATOMS: atom_id res chain seq x y z
N MET A 1 10.72 -4.39 -11.46
CA MET A 1 9.62 -4.39 -12.44
C MET A 1 9.36 -2.96 -12.90
N LEU A 2 8.74 -2.75 -14.06
CA LEU A 2 8.39 -1.41 -14.54
C LEU A 2 6.87 -1.23 -14.57
N ILE A 3 6.39 -0.04 -14.23
CA ILE A 3 5.00 0.40 -14.44
C ILE A 3 4.99 1.66 -15.29
N ARG A 4 3.88 1.95 -15.97
CA ARG A 4 3.68 3.24 -16.64
C ARG A 4 2.96 4.21 -15.71
N CYS A 5 3.55 5.37 -15.47
CA CYS A 5 2.95 6.49 -14.74
C CYS A 5 3.09 7.75 -15.59
N ASN A 6 1.98 8.40 -15.95
CA ASN A 6 1.96 9.62 -16.78
C ASN A 6 2.79 9.53 -18.07
N GLY A 7 2.82 8.35 -18.71
CA GLY A 7 3.61 8.11 -19.94
C GLY A 7 5.08 7.75 -19.72
N VAL A 8 5.58 7.82 -18.48
CA VAL A 8 6.95 7.48 -18.10
C VAL A 8 7.00 6.08 -17.49
N SER A 9 8.09 5.34 -17.72
CA SER A 9 8.32 4.04 -17.08
C SER A 9 9.01 4.24 -15.73
N VAL A 10 8.37 3.78 -14.66
CA VAL A 10 8.87 3.89 -13.29
C VAL A 10 9.24 2.52 -12.78
N ALA A 11 10.43 2.39 -12.18
CA ALA A 11 10.89 1.17 -11.56
C ALA A 11 10.23 0.97 -10.19
N VAL A 12 9.67 -0.22 -9.98
CA VAL A 12 9.04 -0.62 -8.71
C VAL A 12 9.51 -2.01 -8.28
N THR A 13 9.39 -2.27 -6.98
CA THR A 13 9.68 -3.59 -6.41
C THR A 13 8.73 -4.64 -6.96
N GLN A 14 9.14 -5.91 -6.94
CA GLN A 14 8.29 -7.02 -7.34
C GLN A 14 7.00 -7.10 -6.50
N SER A 15 7.11 -6.81 -5.20
CA SER A 15 5.97 -6.83 -4.29
C SER A 15 4.92 -5.79 -4.68
N LEU A 16 5.34 -4.55 -4.91
CA LEU A 16 4.46 -3.45 -5.31
C LEU A 16 3.84 -3.70 -6.68
N HIS A 17 4.61 -4.21 -7.65
CA HIS A 17 4.09 -4.57 -8.95
C HIS A 17 2.96 -5.61 -8.86
N SER A 18 3.18 -6.70 -8.10
CA SER A 18 2.16 -7.74 -7.88
C SER A 18 0.93 -7.19 -7.16
N ALA A 19 1.12 -6.29 -6.18
CA ALA A 19 0.03 -5.62 -5.48
C ALA A 19 -0.82 -4.79 -6.45
N LEU A 20 -0.18 -3.95 -7.26
CA LEU A 20 -0.84 -3.10 -8.26
C LEU A 20 -1.62 -3.94 -9.28
N GLN A 21 -1.06 -5.04 -9.78
CA GLN A 21 -1.78 -5.96 -10.66
C GLN A 21 -3.05 -6.52 -10.01
N ARG A 22 -2.97 -6.88 -8.71
CA ARG A 22 -4.12 -7.41 -7.97
C ARG A 22 -5.16 -6.34 -7.66
N LEU A 23 -4.73 -5.10 -7.50
CA LEU A 23 -5.56 -3.93 -7.22
C LEU A 23 -6.16 -3.29 -8.46
N GLN A 24 -5.87 -3.77 -9.67
CA GLN A 24 -6.59 -3.33 -10.87
C GLN A 24 -8.05 -3.83 -10.81
N THR A 25 -9.01 -2.93 -11.00
CA THR A 25 -10.44 -3.25 -11.13
C THR A 25 -10.84 -3.25 -12.60
N PRO A 26 -11.76 -4.15 -13.03
CA PRO A 26 -12.37 -4.06 -14.35
C PRO A 26 -13.16 -2.75 -14.55
N ASP A 27 -13.74 -2.24 -13.47
CA ASP A 27 -14.79 -1.21 -13.51
C ASP A 27 -14.28 0.24 -13.44
N GLY A 28 -12.96 0.46 -13.40
CA GLY A 28 -12.40 1.81 -13.45
C GLY A 28 -11.08 2.01 -12.71
N SER A 29 -10.55 3.23 -12.88
CA SER A 29 -9.34 3.73 -12.22
C SER A 29 -9.56 3.93 -10.73
N ARG A 30 -8.62 3.47 -9.90
CA ARG A 30 -8.57 3.82 -8.48
C ARG A 30 -7.56 4.93 -8.25
N LEU A 31 -7.95 5.94 -7.46
CA LEU A 31 -7.01 6.91 -6.91
C LEU A 31 -6.26 6.25 -5.75
N MET A 32 -4.95 6.11 -5.88
CA MET A 32 -4.10 5.49 -4.88
C MET A 32 -2.90 6.40 -4.62
N TRP A 33 -2.60 6.61 -3.35
CA TRP A 33 -1.33 7.18 -2.92
C TRP A 33 -0.38 6.05 -2.56
N ILE A 34 0.79 6.02 -3.19
CA ILE A 34 1.84 5.03 -2.97
C ILE A 34 3.13 5.81 -2.83
N ASP A 35 3.74 5.82 -1.65
CA ASP A 35 4.95 6.58 -1.32
C ASP A 35 6.08 6.40 -2.33
N ALA A 36 6.32 5.16 -2.78
CA ALA A 36 7.34 4.83 -3.78
C ALA A 36 7.07 5.41 -5.19
N ILE A 37 5.88 5.94 -5.45
CA ILE A 37 5.46 6.50 -6.76
C ILE A 37 5.13 7.99 -6.64
N CYS A 38 4.41 8.38 -5.59
CA CYS A 38 3.88 9.73 -5.39
C CYS A 38 4.89 10.70 -4.76
N ILE A 39 5.95 10.19 -4.13
CA ILE A 39 7.02 11.01 -3.56
C ILE A 39 8.21 10.95 -4.52
N ASN A 40 8.75 12.11 -4.88
CA ASN A 40 10.03 12.16 -5.56
C ASN A 40 11.14 11.70 -4.60
N GLN A 41 11.63 10.48 -4.81
CA GLN A 41 12.63 9.88 -3.92
C GLN A 41 14.02 10.52 -4.05
N ASP A 42 14.28 11.23 -5.16
CA ASP A 42 15.54 11.93 -5.43
C ASP A 42 15.55 13.36 -4.86
N ASP A 43 14.40 13.88 -4.42
CA ASP A 43 14.28 15.17 -3.76
C ASP A 43 14.17 14.99 -2.23
N SER A 44 15.25 15.27 -1.52
CA SER A 44 15.30 15.12 -0.07
C SER A 44 14.40 16.11 0.68
N GLU A 45 14.15 17.29 0.12
CA GLU A 45 13.29 18.30 0.73
C GLU A 45 11.82 17.87 0.61
N GLU A 46 11.37 17.51 -0.60
CA GLU A 46 10.04 16.98 -0.82
C GLU A 46 9.79 15.73 0.04
N ARG A 47 10.74 14.78 0.04
CA ARG A 47 10.61 13.56 0.83
C ARG A 47 10.43 13.86 2.31
N SER A 48 11.15 14.82 2.86
CA SER A 48 11.03 15.19 4.27
C SER A 48 9.65 15.76 4.59
N ILE A 49 9.12 16.63 3.71
CA ILE A 49 7.77 17.18 3.83
C ILE A 49 6.72 16.06 3.75
N GLN A 50 6.83 15.16 2.76
CA GLN A 50 5.90 14.05 2.57
C GLN A 50 5.89 13.10 3.77
N VAL A 51 7.05 12.80 4.36
CA VAL A 51 7.14 11.97 5.57
C VAL A 51 6.38 12.60 6.74
N THR A 52 6.47 13.92 6.92
CA THR A 52 5.67 14.63 7.95
C THR A 52 4.17 14.54 7.69
N LEU A 53 3.76 14.46 6.42
CA LEU A 53 2.34 14.35 6.01
C LEU A 53 1.78 12.93 6.07
N MET A 54 2.61 11.88 6.12
CA MET A 54 2.16 10.48 6.05
C MET A 54 1.05 10.17 7.05
N ARG A 55 1.16 10.67 8.29
CA ARG A 55 0.12 10.48 9.32
C ARG A 55 -1.23 10.97 8.84
N GLU A 56 -1.29 12.19 8.31
CA GLU A 56 -2.53 12.79 7.82
C GLU A 56 -3.05 12.08 6.56
N ILE A 57 -2.15 11.67 5.66
CA ILE A 57 -2.52 10.92 4.45
C ILE A 57 -3.20 9.60 4.83
N TYR A 58 -2.61 8.82 5.73
CA TYR A 58 -3.22 7.56 6.20
C TYR A 58 -4.52 7.80 6.97
N LEU A 59 -4.57 8.82 7.83
CA LEU A 59 -5.77 9.15 8.61
C LEU A 59 -6.95 9.55 7.71
N ARG A 60 -6.67 10.28 6.63
CA ARG A 60 -7.70 10.82 5.71
C ARG A 60 -8.01 9.91 4.53
N ALA A 61 -7.26 8.82 4.36
CA ALA A 61 -7.51 7.85 3.31
C ALA A 61 -8.89 7.20 3.52
N GLN A 62 -9.67 7.07 2.45
CA GLN A 62 -10.95 6.34 2.51
C GLN A 62 -10.74 4.89 2.96
N ALA A 63 -9.61 4.29 2.57
CA ALA A 63 -9.18 2.98 3.03
C ALA A 63 -7.65 2.89 2.95
N VAL A 64 -7.05 2.15 3.87
CA VAL A 64 -5.64 1.78 3.83
C VAL A 64 -5.55 0.31 3.48
N ILE A 65 -4.82 -0.01 2.41
CA ILE A 65 -4.67 -1.38 1.91
C ILE A 65 -3.30 -1.90 2.31
N VAL A 66 -3.28 -3.00 3.06
CA VAL A 66 -2.04 -3.72 3.41
C VAL A 66 -1.87 -4.91 2.48
N TRP A 67 -0.76 -4.94 1.73
CA TRP A 67 -0.41 -6.05 0.85
C TRP A 67 0.59 -6.99 1.52
N LEU A 68 0.12 -8.20 1.87
CA LEU A 68 0.96 -9.23 2.51
C LEU A 68 1.59 -10.21 1.50
N GLY A 69 1.41 -9.95 0.20
CA GLY A 69 1.83 -10.87 -0.86
C GLY A 69 0.73 -11.86 -1.28
N PRO A 70 1.02 -12.68 -2.31
CA PRO A 70 0.09 -13.72 -2.76
C PRO A 70 -0.14 -14.78 -1.68
N ARG A 71 -1.31 -15.43 -1.71
CA ARG A 71 -1.64 -16.52 -0.80
C ARG A 71 -0.60 -17.64 -0.89
N ARG A 72 0.03 -17.99 0.23
CA ARG A 72 0.93 -19.13 0.40
C ARG A 72 0.37 -20.11 1.44
N THR A 73 1.03 -21.26 1.59
CA THR A 73 0.60 -22.39 2.44
C THR A 73 0.27 -21.96 3.88
N HIS A 74 1.02 -21.02 4.46
CA HIS A 74 0.83 -20.55 5.84
C HIS A 74 0.08 -19.22 5.95
N THR A 75 -0.34 -18.60 4.84
CA THR A 75 -1.01 -17.29 4.87
C THR A 75 -2.34 -17.36 5.61
N MET A 76 -3.04 -18.50 5.57
CA MET A 76 -4.30 -18.68 6.30
C MET A 76 -4.11 -18.67 7.82
N ALA A 77 -3.07 -19.33 8.33
CA ALA A 77 -2.77 -19.33 9.75
C ALA A 77 -2.39 -17.92 10.25
N ALA A 78 -1.52 -17.22 9.50
CA ALA A 78 -1.13 -15.84 9.82
C ALA A 78 -2.34 -14.88 9.81
N TRP A 79 -3.23 -15.02 8.82
CA TRP A 79 -4.47 -14.24 8.76
C TRP A 79 -5.39 -14.52 9.94
N ALA A 80 -5.57 -15.79 10.32
CA ALA A 80 -6.36 -16.16 11.49
C ALA A 80 -5.78 -15.56 12.78
N THR A 81 -4.45 -15.53 12.92
CA THR A 81 -3.79 -14.86 14.05
C THR A 81 -4.03 -13.35 14.04
N MET A 82 -3.94 -12.69 12.88
CA MET A 82 -4.25 -11.26 12.77
C MET A 82 -5.70 -10.96 13.16
N GLN A 83 -6.64 -11.78 12.72
CA GLN A 83 -8.06 -11.63 13.09
C GLN A 83 -8.25 -11.74 14.60
N LEU A 84 -7.64 -12.75 15.25
CA LEU A 84 -7.71 -12.93 16.70
C LEU A 84 -7.16 -11.72 17.46
N ILE A 85 -6.00 -11.20 17.05
CA ILE A 85 -5.40 -10.01 17.68
C ILE A 85 -6.32 -8.80 17.53
N CYS A 86 -6.87 -8.56 16.34
CA CYS A 86 -7.78 -7.43 16.10
C CYS A 86 -9.07 -7.54 16.94
N THR A 87 -9.68 -8.72 17.04
CA THR A 87 -10.89 -8.91 17.85
C THR A 87 -10.62 -8.71 19.34
N THR A 88 -9.52 -9.27 19.85
CA THR A 88 -9.17 -9.10 21.28
C THR A 88 -8.78 -7.66 21.60
N TYR A 89 -8.13 -6.93 20.70
CA TYR A 89 -7.80 -5.51 20.91
C TYR A 89 -9.03 -4.59 20.88
N GLN A 90 -10.06 -4.92 20.08
CA GLN A 90 -11.30 -4.14 20.05
C GLN A 90 -12.19 -4.39 21.27
N GLU A 91 -12.05 -5.51 21.98
CA GLU A 91 -12.79 -5.80 23.22
C GLU A 91 -12.19 -5.13 24.48
N VAL A 92 -10.95 -4.65 24.41
CA VAL A 92 -10.22 -4.02 25.53
C VAL A 92 -10.33 -2.49 25.52
N LEU A 93 -10.93 -1.91 24.48
CA LEU A 93 -11.29 -0.48 24.37
C LEU A 93 -12.80 -0.29 24.51
#